data_AF-A0A964EVE1-F1
#
_entry.id   AF-A0A964EVE1-F1
#
_cell.length_a   1.000
_cell.length_b   1.000
_cell.length_c   1.000
_cell.angle_alpha   90.00
_cell.angle_beta   90.00
_cell.angle_gamma   90.00
#
_symmetry.space_group_name_H-M   'P 1'
#
loop_
_entity.id
_entity.type
_entity.pdbx_description
1 polymer ?
#
loop_
_entity_poly.entity_id
_entity_poly.type
_entity_poly.pdbx_seq_one_letter_code
_entity_poly.pdbx_strand_id
1 'polypeptide(L)'
;MRRTLAILLLLLTACSGDDDTASDDSTSADDSSCPALQCPEGGVLAAEISESALPTCSEVETRYADVVAAASSCACDEDCQRLYGACDVGLGGCYEAVNTCIDQSLIGELGTLYDSHSQRCVDAVCDCEEPQDVACVEGSCVFVAR
;
A
#
# COMPACT_ATOMS: atom_id res chain seq x y z
N MET A 1 21.07 -43.50 -8.91
CA MET A 1 20.00 -44.34 -8.34
C MET A 1 19.38 -43.61 -7.16
N ARG A 2 18.09 -43.26 -7.30
CA ARG A 2 17.05 -42.95 -6.30
C ARG A 2 17.48 -42.32 -4.96
N ARG A 3 17.16 -41.04 -4.78
CA ARG A 3 16.75 -40.50 -3.48
C ARG A 3 15.30 -40.04 -3.58
N THR A 4 14.42 -40.93 -3.15
CA THR A 4 13.00 -40.72 -2.93
C THR A 4 12.85 -39.72 -1.79
N LEU A 5 12.36 -38.51 -2.06
CA LEU A 5 11.83 -37.63 -1.02
C LEU A 5 10.30 -37.72 -1.08
N ALA A 6 9.73 -38.21 0.01
CA ALA A 6 8.30 -38.31 0.23
C ALA A 6 7.72 -36.89 0.41
N ILE A 7 6.86 -36.48 -0.52
CA ILE A 7 6.06 -35.27 -0.41
C ILE A 7 4.90 -35.59 0.53
N LEU A 8 4.94 -34.97 1.70
CA LEU A 8 3.97 -35.07 2.77
C LEU A 8 2.64 -34.41 2.32
N LEU A 9 1.56 -35.20 2.27
CA LEU A 9 0.20 -34.73 2.12
C LEU A 9 -0.14 -33.76 3.26
N LEU A 10 -0.54 -32.53 2.93
CA LEU A 10 -1.31 -31.66 3.81
C LEU A 10 -2.71 -31.51 3.21
N LEU A 11 -3.66 -32.14 3.90
CA LEU A 11 -5.10 -32.02 3.72
C LEU A 11 -5.53 -30.58 4.02
N LEU A 12 -6.12 -29.90 3.03
CA LEU A 12 -6.90 -28.69 3.25
C LEU A 12 -8.37 -29.07 3.31
N THR A 13 -8.93 -28.81 4.49
CA THR A 13 -10.28 -29.07 4.95
C THR A 13 -11.29 -28.27 4.12
N ALA A 14 -12.25 -28.97 3.54
CA ALA A 14 -13.46 -28.36 2.98
C ALA A 14 -14.30 -27.76 4.13
N CYS A 15 -14.61 -26.47 4.07
CA CYS A 15 -15.69 -25.90 4.87
C CYS A 15 -17.01 -26.12 4.12
N SER A 16 -17.82 -27.04 4.65
CA SER A 16 -19.24 -27.16 4.36
C SER A 16 -19.99 -26.09 5.15
N GLY A 17 -20.90 -25.37 4.49
CA GLY A 17 -21.85 -24.47 5.11
C GLY A 17 -23.12 -24.43 4.27
N ASP A 18 -24.08 -25.27 4.64
CA ASP A 18 -25.47 -25.26 4.19
C ASP A 18 -26.33 -24.55 5.26
N ASP A 19 -27.26 -23.69 4.82
CA ASP A 19 -28.67 -23.54 5.27
C ASP A 19 -29.23 -22.10 5.14
N ASP A 20 -30.17 -22.00 4.19
CA ASP A 20 -31.50 -21.35 4.21
C ASP A 20 -31.73 -19.81 4.31
N THR A 21 -32.09 -19.28 3.14
CA THR A 21 -33.27 -18.47 2.77
C THR A 21 -34.09 -17.72 3.84
N ALA A 22 -34.16 -16.39 3.71
CA ALA A 22 -35.41 -15.63 3.80
C ALA A 22 -35.28 -14.32 3.00
N SER A 23 -36.20 -14.11 2.08
CA SER A 23 -36.41 -12.85 1.36
C SER A 23 -37.11 -11.84 2.27
N ASP A 24 -36.56 -10.63 2.37
CA ASP A 24 -37.34 -9.44 2.69
C ASP A 24 -37.02 -8.34 1.68
N ASP A 25 -38.09 -7.83 1.07
CA ASP A 25 -38.15 -6.75 0.10
C ASP A 25 -37.84 -5.42 0.81
N SER A 26 -36.76 -4.77 0.39
CA SER A 26 -36.58 -3.34 0.61
C SER A 26 -35.76 -2.81 -0.56
N THR A 27 -36.46 -2.21 -1.51
CA THR A 27 -35.90 -1.32 -2.54
C THR A 27 -35.26 -0.12 -1.85
N SER A 28 -34.03 -0.32 -1.38
CA SER A 28 -33.12 0.75 -1.03
C SER A 28 -32.38 1.09 -2.32
N ALA A 29 -32.45 2.34 -2.76
CA ALA A 29 -31.62 2.80 -3.86
C ALA A 29 -30.18 2.33 -3.61
N ASP A 30 -29.64 1.54 -4.54
CA ASP A 30 -28.26 1.07 -4.53
C ASP A 30 -27.31 2.28 -4.56
N ASP A 31 -26.93 2.77 -3.38
CA ASP A 31 -25.83 3.69 -3.13
C ASP A 31 -24.67 2.92 -2.46
N SER A 32 -24.44 1.69 -2.93
CA SER A 32 -23.41 0.77 -2.44
C SER A 32 -22.37 0.45 -3.52
N SER A 33 -22.21 1.34 -4.50
CA SER A 33 -21.32 1.13 -5.65
C SER A 33 -19.87 1.50 -5.36
N CYS A 34 -19.39 1.23 -4.14
CA CYS A 34 -17.95 1.12 -3.86
C CYS A 34 -17.51 -0.31 -4.23
N PRO A 35 -17.03 -0.58 -5.46
CA PRO A 35 -16.36 -1.85 -5.72
C PRO A 35 -15.12 -1.92 -4.82
N ALA A 36 -14.93 -3.04 -4.14
CA ALA A 36 -13.73 -3.27 -3.37
C ALA A 36 -12.49 -3.05 -4.25
N LEU A 37 -11.58 -2.18 -3.81
CA LEU A 37 -10.35 -1.94 -4.54
C LEU A 37 -9.54 -3.23 -4.61
N GLN A 38 -9.19 -3.66 -5.82
CA GLN A 38 -8.38 -4.84 -6.02
C GLN A 38 -6.92 -4.46 -5.82
N CYS A 39 -6.44 -4.65 -4.60
CA CYS A 39 -5.02 -4.56 -4.30
C CYS A 39 -4.28 -5.66 -5.09
N PRO A 40 -3.22 -5.34 -5.85
CA PRO A 40 -2.43 -6.37 -6.48
C PRO A 40 -1.85 -7.27 -5.37
N GLU A 41 -2.12 -8.59 -5.44
CA GLU A 41 -1.74 -9.60 -4.43
C GLU A 41 -0.22 -9.83 -4.26
N GLY A 42 0.58 -8.90 -4.73
CA GLY A 42 2.01 -8.84 -4.52
C GLY A 42 2.40 -7.37 -4.48
N GLY A 43 2.12 -6.75 -3.34
CA GLY A 43 2.35 -5.34 -3.03
C GLY A 43 3.48 -4.75 -3.85
N VAL A 44 3.16 -3.66 -4.54
CA VAL A 44 4.03 -3.01 -5.52
C VAL A 44 5.49 -3.07 -5.08
N LEU A 45 6.29 -3.76 -5.91
CA LEU A 45 7.75 -3.87 -5.87
C LEU A 45 8.34 -5.05 -5.08
N ALA A 46 8.15 -6.27 -5.61
CA ALA A 46 9.30 -7.15 -5.78
C ALA A 46 10.17 -6.62 -6.95
N ALA A 47 10.76 -5.43 -6.78
CA ALA A 47 11.95 -5.11 -7.55
C ALA A 47 13.02 -6.05 -7.01
N GLU A 48 13.40 -7.01 -7.85
CA GLU A 48 14.49 -7.95 -7.62
C GLU A 48 15.74 -7.13 -7.27
N ILE A 49 15.97 -6.86 -5.99
CA ILE A 49 17.23 -6.27 -5.55
C ILE A 49 18.24 -7.39 -5.79
N SER A 50 18.91 -7.32 -6.93
CA SER A 50 20.07 -8.15 -7.19
C SER A 50 21.01 -7.94 -6.02
N GLU A 51 21.23 -8.99 -5.23
CA GLU A 51 21.85 -9.05 -3.89
C GLU A 51 23.30 -8.48 -3.84
N SER A 52 23.77 -7.87 -4.93
CA SER A 52 25.13 -7.39 -5.14
C SER A 52 25.29 -5.87 -5.08
N ALA A 53 24.20 -5.08 -5.00
CA ALA A 53 24.31 -3.63 -4.86
C ALA A 53 23.14 -3.06 -4.03
N LEU A 54 23.48 -2.28 -2.99
CA LEU A 54 22.51 -1.41 -2.34
C LEU A 54 22.00 -0.40 -3.39
N PRO A 55 20.67 -0.19 -3.52
CA PRO A 55 20.13 0.80 -4.46
C PRO A 55 20.66 2.18 -4.09
N THR A 56 20.93 3.02 -5.07
CA THR A 56 21.34 4.41 -4.86
C THR A 56 20.20 5.26 -4.31
N CYS A 57 20.51 6.40 -3.70
CA CYS A 57 19.52 7.38 -3.24
C CYS A 57 18.42 7.68 -4.28
N SER A 58 18.84 7.90 -5.54
CA SER A 58 17.92 8.22 -6.63
C SER A 58 17.02 7.04 -7.03
N GLU A 59 17.51 5.81 -6.89
CA GLU A 59 16.70 4.61 -7.10
C GLU A 59 15.65 4.45 -6.00
N VAL A 60 16.02 4.75 -4.75
CA VAL A 60 15.07 4.72 -3.62
C VAL A 60 14.01 5.82 -3.76
N GLU A 61 14.40 7.03 -4.17
CA GLU A 61 13.45 8.14 -4.48
C GLU A 61 12.47 7.76 -5.58
N THR A 62 12.98 7.20 -6.68
CA THR A 62 12.15 6.74 -7.80
C THR A 62 11.18 5.67 -7.32
N ARG A 63 11.69 4.70 -6.54
CA ARG A 63 10.88 3.62 -5.98
C ARG A 63 9.79 4.14 -5.05
N TYR A 64 10.10 5.10 -4.20
CA TYR A 64 9.13 5.74 -3.32
C TYR A 64 8.03 6.43 -4.13
N ALA A 65 8.42 7.23 -5.13
CA ALA A 65 7.46 7.91 -6.01
C ALA A 65 6.57 6.91 -6.76
N ASP A 66 7.14 5.80 -7.23
CA ASP A 66 6.39 4.74 -7.90
C ASP A 66 5.39 4.04 -6.97
N VAL A 67 5.76 3.76 -5.71
CA VAL A 67 4.83 3.22 -4.69
C VAL A 67 3.65 4.16 -4.49
N VAL A 68 3.93 5.43 -4.20
CA VAL A 68 2.89 6.42 -3.90
C VAL A 68 1.99 6.63 -5.11
N ALA A 69 2.57 6.73 -6.31
CA ALA A 69 1.82 6.89 -7.55
C ALA A 69 0.95 5.67 -7.85
N ALA A 70 1.47 4.45 -7.70
CA ALA A 70 0.70 3.22 -7.91
C ALA A 70 -0.41 3.03 -6.87
N ALA A 71 -0.23 3.59 -5.67
CA ALA A 71 -1.22 3.58 -4.62
C ALA A 71 -2.15 4.80 -4.65
N SER A 72 -2.15 5.62 -5.70
CA SER A 72 -2.99 6.83 -5.73
C SER A 72 -4.43 6.61 -6.20
N SER A 73 -4.76 5.45 -6.77
CA SER A 73 -6.09 5.17 -7.35
C SER A 73 -7.11 4.72 -6.32
N CYS A 74 -8.36 5.17 -6.45
CA CYS A 74 -9.50 4.82 -5.59
C CYS A 74 -10.80 4.67 -6.37
N ALA A 75 -11.78 3.97 -5.81
CA ALA A 75 -13.16 3.96 -6.28
C ALA A 75 -14.07 4.78 -5.35
N CYS A 76 -13.77 4.82 -4.05
CA CYS A 76 -14.45 5.68 -3.08
C CYS A 76 -13.58 6.08 -1.89
N ASP A 77 -14.12 6.93 -1.02
CA ASP A 77 -13.37 7.58 0.06
C ASP A 77 -12.74 6.58 1.03
N GLU A 78 -13.43 5.47 1.30
CA GLU A 78 -12.96 4.38 2.17
C GLU A 78 -11.76 3.61 1.59
N ASP A 79 -11.53 3.71 0.29
CA ASP A 79 -10.32 3.16 -0.32
C ASP A 79 -9.10 4.02 0.00
N CYS A 80 -9.28 5.26 0.44
CA CYS A 80 -8.21 6.20 0.72
C CYS A 80 -7.83 6.23 2.19
N GLN A 81 -6.53 6.35 2.42
CA GLN A 81 -5.94 6.54 3.73
C GLN A 81 -4.79 7.53 3.63
N ARG A 82 -4.39 8.01 4.81
CA ARG A 82 -3.23 8.88 4.97
C ARG A 82 -2.14 8.11 5.67
N LEU A 83 -0.96 8.06 5.05
CA LEU A 83 0.25 7.55 5.66
C LEU A 83 1.21 8.71 5.97
N TYR A 84 2.06 8.53 6.98
CA TYR A 84 3.18 9.42 7.22
C TYR A 84 4.25 9.16 6.16
N GLY A 85 4.71 10.21 5.49
CA GLY A 85 5.85 10.15 4.60
C GLY A 85 7.17 10.14 5.36
N ALA A 86 8.28 10.14 4.62
CA ALA A 86 9.64 10.02 5.17
C ALA A 86 10.44 11.33 5.08
N CYS A 87 9.77 12.49 5.22
CA CYS A 87 10.44 13.78 5.12
C CYS A 87 11.55 13.98 6.19
N ASP A 88 11.53 13.21 7.27
CA ASP A 88 12.48 13.28 8.40
C ASP A 88 13.87 12.75 8.02
N VAL A 89 13.94 12.06 6.90
CA VAL A 89 15.17 11.63 6.23
C VAL A 89 15.32 12.30 4.86
N GLY A 90 14.42 13.21 4.50
CA GLY A 90 14.43 13.95 3.25
C GLY A 90 13.77 13.23 2.05
N LEU A 91 12.96 12.19 2.31
CA LEU A 91 12.31 11.39 1.28
C LEU A 91 10.79 11.64 1.25
N GLY A 92 10.28 12.14 0.13
CA GLY A 92 8.84 12.39 -0.02
C GLY A 92 8.33 13.57 0.82
N GLY A 93 7.04 13.56 1.14
CA GLY A 93 6.38 14.60 1.93
C GLY A 93 6.20 14.24 3.41
N CYS A 94 5.45 15.09 4.13
CA CYS A 94 4.98 14.80 5.48
C CYS A 94 3.95 13.69 5.52
N TYR A 95 3.06 13.69 4.54
CA TYR A 95 1.94 12.77 4.44
C TYR A 95 1.73 12.37 2.98
N GLU A 96 1.30 11.14 2.77
CA GLU A 96 0.92 10.62 1.46
C GLU A 96 -0.57 10.26 1.48
N ALA A 97 -1.32 10.76 0.49
CA ALA A 97 -2.70 10.37 0.24
C ALA A 97 -2.69 9.18 -0.72
N VAL A 98 -2.97 8.00 -0.20
CA VAL A 98 -2.80 6.72 -0.91
C VAL A 98 -3.96 5.80 -0.58
N ASN A 99 -4.12 4.74 -1.35
CA ASN A 99 -5.15 3.76 -1.11
C ASN A 99 -4.75 2.77 -0.02
N THR A 100 -5.74 1.98 0.41
CA THR A 100 -5.62 0.98 1.48
C THR A 100 -4.78 -0.25 1.11
N CYS A 101 -4.24 -0.33 -0.11
CA CYS A 101 -3.44 -1.47 -0.58
C CYS A 101 -1.97 -1.44 -0.17
N ILE A 102 -1.49 -0.29 0.29
CA ILE A 102 -0.16 -0.17 0.89
C ILE A 102 -0.32 0.19 2.36
N ASP A 103 0.72 -0.01 3.16
CA ASP A 103 0.68 0.30 4.57
C ASP A 103 1.92 1.09 5.00
N GLN A 104 1.88 1.61 6.24
CA GLN A 104 2.95 2.45 6.79
C GLN A 104 4.31 1.75 6.80
N SER A 105 4.35 0.41 6.89
CA SER A 105 5.60 -0.36 6.89
C SER A 105 6.36 -0.16 5.60
N LEU A 106 5.68 -0.23 4.44
CA LEU A 106 6.33 -0.08 3.14
C LEU A 106 6.99 1.31 2.98
N ILE A 107 6.28 2.36 3.37
CA ILE A 107 6.80 3.73 3.34
C ILE A 107 7.98 3.89 4.32
N GLY A 108 7.85 3.34 5.53
CA GLY A 108 8.89 3.37 6.55
C GLY A 108 10.14 2.57 6.18
N GLU A 109 10.00 1.44 5.50
CA GLU A 109 11.11 0.62 4.99
C GLU A 109 11.90 1.38 3.91
N LEU A 110 11.22 2.08 2.99
CA LEU A 110 11.88 2.92 1.99
C LEU A 110 12.60 4.11 2.64
N GLY A 111 11.98 4.75 3.64
CA GLY A 111 12.63 5.79 4.43
C GLY A 111 13.88 5.29 5.17
N THR A 112 13.78 4.12 5.81
CA THR A 112 14.91 3.47 6.51
C THR A 112 16.03 3.13 5.54
N LEU A 113 15.68 2.61 4.35
CA LEU A 113 16.64 2.29 3.30
C LEU A 113 17.36 3.56 2.82
N TYR A 114 16.62 4.65 2.60
CA TYR A 114 17.17 5.95 2.21
C TYR A 114 18.10 6.54 3.27
N ASP A 115 17.74 6.47 4.56
CA ASP A 115 18.57 6.94 5.68
C ASP A 115 19.81 6.08 5.92
N SER A 116 19.76 4.79 5.56
CA SER A 116 20.88 3.85 5.73
C SER A 116 22.10 4.18 4.87
N HIS A 117 21.96 5.07 3.89
CA HIS A 117 23.08 5.56 3.10
C HIS A 117 24.06 6.37 3.95
N SER A 118 25.33 5.93 3.95
CA SER A 118 26.40 6.45 4.80
C SER A 118 26.75 7.95 4.61
N GLN A 119 26.21 8.60 3.58
CA GLN A 119 26.39 10.04 3.35
C GLN A 119 25.15 10.87 3.65
N ARG A 120 24.00 10.24 3.97
CA ARG A 120 22.64 10.80 3.90
C ARG A 120 22.36 11.41 2.53
N CYS A 121 21.28 11.01 1.89
CA CYS A 121 21.04 11.39 0.50
C CYS A 121 20.80 12.91 0.34
N VAL A 122 19.97 13.48 1.21
CA VAL A 122 19.69 14.92 1.29
C VAL A 122 19.51 15.35 2.75
N ASP A 123 19.62 16.65 3.01
CA ASP A 123 19.31 17.22 4.32
C ASP A 123 17.80 17.15 4.58
N ALA A 124 17.43 16.55 5.71
CA ALA A 124 16.04 16.39 6.09
C ALA A 124 15.44 17.69 6.60
N VAL A 125 14.26 18.05 6.08
CA VAL A 125 13.46 19.16 6.60
C VAL A 125 12.00 18.73 6.59
N CYS A 126 11.49 18.28 7.75
CA CYS A 126 10.05 18.23 8.00
C CYS A 126 9.64 19.45 8.83
N ASP A 127 8.70 20.24 8.32
CA ASP A 127 7.86 21.11 9.15
C ASP A 127 6.40 20.76 8.83
N CYS A 128 5.92 19.69 9.47
CA CYS A 128 4.62 19.12 9.15
C CYS A 128 3.51 19.80 9.96
N GLU A 129 2.55 20.38 9.23
CA GLU A 129 1.30 20.87 9.82
C GLU A 129 0.36 19.70 10.18
N GLU A 130 -0.73 19.99 10.90
CA GLU A 130 -1.78 19.00 11.17
C GLU A 130 -2.31 18.42 9.85
N PRO A 131 -2.43 17.09 9.74
CA PRO A 131 -2.78 16.47 8.47
C PRO A 131 -4.22 16.76 8.06
N GLN A 132 -4.41 17.02 6.78
CA GLN A 132 -5.72 17.11 6.13
C GLN A 132 -6.39 15.73 6.04
N ASP A 133 -7.72 15.73 5.93
CA ASP A 133 -8.49 14.52 5.64
C ASP A 133 -8.23 14.06 4.19
N VAL A 134 -8.51 12.79 3.90
CA VAL A 134 -8.31 12.20 2.57
C VAL A 134 -9.64 11.73 2.02
N ALA A 135 -9.82 11.89 0.70
CA ALA A 135 -11.02 11.47 0.00
C ALA A 135 -10.66 11.01 -1.42
N CYS A 136 -11.57 10.26 -2.04
CA CYS A 136 -11.46 9.83 -3.42
C CYS A 136 -12.10 10.87 -4.34
N VAL A 137 -11.27 11.61 -5.08
CA VAL A 137 -11.72 12.64 -6.01
C VAL A 137 -11.25 12.29 -7.41
N GLU A 138 -12.19 12.17 -8.34
CA GLU A 138 -11.91 11.80 -9.75
C GLU A 138 -11.11 10.51 -9.91
N GLY A 139 -11.32 9.53 -9.00
CA GLY A 139 -10.64 8.24 -9.01
C GLY A 139 -9.22 8.26 -8.43
N SER A 140 -8.83 9.35 -7.75
CA SER A 140 -7.54 9.46 -7.06
C SER A 140 -7.69 9.91 -5.61
N CYS A 141 -6.91 9.32 -4.71
CA CYS A 141 -6.81 9.73 -3.32
C CYS A 141 -6.11 11.09 -3.23
N VAL A 142 -6.80 12.06 -2.67
CA VAL A 142 -6.29 13.43 -2.49
C VAL A 142 -6.54 13.93 -1.09
N PHE A 143 -5.73 14.90 -0.66
CA PHE A 143 -6.01 15.66 0.55
C PHE A 143 -7.14 16.66 0.30
N VAL A 144 -8.12 16.66 1.19
CA VAL A 144 -9.25 17.59 1.17
C VAL A 144 -9.20 18.48 2.41
N ALA A 145 -9.44 19.77 2.20
CA ALA A 145 -9.52 20.73 3.29
C ALA A 145 -10.73 20.44 4.18
N ARG A 146 -10.55 20.67 5.48
CA ARG A 146 -11.63 20.59 6.47
C ARG A 146 -12.54 21.81 6.43
#